data_AF-A0A959RUW1-F1
#
_entry.id   AF-A0A959RUW1-F1
#
_cell.length_a   1.000
_cell.length_b   1.000
_cell.length_c   1.000
_cell.angle_alpha   90.00
_cell.angle_beta   90.00
_cell.angle_gamma   90.00
#
_symmetry.space_group_name_H-M   'P 1'
#
loop_
_entity.id
_entity.type
_entity.pdbx_description
1 polymer ?
#
loop_
_entity_poly.entity_id
_entity_poly.type
_entity_poly.pdbx_seq_one_letter_code
_entity_poly.pdbx_strand_id
1 'polypeptide(L)'
;MAKKKNAKYVYFFGGKKAEGKAEMKNLLGGKGANLAEMVNIGLPVPAGFTITTDVCTYYYDNKKKYPKELEKQVIDSIAKIEKVMGAKFGDKKNALLL
;
A
#
# COMPACT_ATOMS: atom_id res chain seq x y z
N MET A 1 28.18 4.72 -10.65
CA MET A 1 26.73 4.44 -10.76
C MET A 1 26.18 4.27 -9.35
N ALA A 2 25.46 5.26 -8.82
CA ALA A 2 24.92 5.20 -7.46
C ALA A 2 23.84 4.10 -7.39
N LYS A 3 23.97 3.17 -6.43
CA LYS A 3 22.95 2.16 -6.13
C LYS A 3 21.62 2.87 -5.88
N LYS A 4 20.70 2.77 -6.84
CA LYS A 4 19.34 3.31 -6.72
C LYS A 4 18.67 2.55 -5.57
N LYS A 5 18.43 3.24 -4.46
CA LYS A 5 17.65 2.72 -3.33
C LYS A 5 16.33 2.18 -3.89
N ASN A 6 15.98 0.92 -3.63
CA ASN A 6 14.75 0.30 -4.13
C ASN A 6 13.57 1.25 -3.84
N ALA A 7 12.93 1.78 -4.89
CA ALA A 7 11.87 2.77 -4.74
C ALA A 7 10.66 2.11 -4.05
N LYS A 8 10.16 2.74 -2.99
CA LYS A 8 8.98 2.27 -2.26
C LYS A 8 7.72 2.86 -2.87
N TYR A 9 6.88 2.00 -3.41
CA TYR A 9 5.64 2.36 -4.12
C TYR A 9 4.38 1.94 -3.37
N VAL A 10 4.48 1.05 -2.39
CA VAL A 10 3.33 0.57 -1.62
C VAL A 10 3.51 0.91 -0.14
N TYR A 11 2.48 1.53 0.44
CA TYR A 11 2.45 1.96 1.83
C TYR A 11 1.29 1.28 2.55
N PHE A 12 1.63 0.39 3.48
CA PHE A 12 0.66 -0.36 4.27
C PHE A 12 0.05 0.49 5.39
N PHE A 13 -1.21 0.20 5.73
CA PHE A 13 -1.88 0.69 6.94
C PHE A 13 -2.74 -0.43 7.52
N GLY A 14 -2.69 -0.64 8.83
CA GLY A 14 -3.50 -1.67 9.51
C GLY A 14 -2.83 -2.23 10.75
N GLY A 15 -3.58 -2.93 11.60
CA GLY A 15 -3.00 -3.54 12.81
C GLY A 15 -2.39 -2.51 13.76
N LYS A 16 -3.04 -1.34 13.89
CA LYS A 16 -2.64 -0.21 14.75
C LYS A 16 -1.36 0.53 14.31
N LYS A 17 -0.83 0.27 13.11
CA LYS A 17 0.31 1.01 12.55
C LYS A 17 0.14 1.27 11.06
N ALA A 18 0.58 2.44 10.60
CA ALA A 18 0.66 2.75 9.18
C ALA A 18 2.06 3.24 8.79
N GLU A 19 2.43 2.97 7.55
CA GLU A 19 3.69 3.44 6.97
C GLU A 19 3.57 4.85 6.36
N GLY A 20 2.34 5.34 6.20
CA GLY A 20 2.01 6.71 5.77
C GLY A 20 1.57 7.59 6.94
N LYS A 21 1.30 8.86 6.63
CA LYS A 21 0.82 9.88 7.58
C LYS A 21 0.16 11.05 6.85
N ALA A 22 -0.55 11.90 7.60
CA ALA A 22 -1.34 13.00 7.03
C ALA A 22 -0.54 13.99 6.15
N GLU A 23 0.77 14.16 6.33
CA GLU A 23 1.57 15.09 5.51
C GLU A 23 1.92 14.52 4.13
N MET A 24 1.76 13.21 3.93
CA MET A 24 2.13 12.53 2.68
C MET A 24 1.06 12.61 1.59
N LYS A 25 0.20 13.65 1.60
CA LYS A 25 -0.93 13.81 0.65
C LYS A 25 -0.49 13.82 -0.81
N ASN A 26 0.66 14.42 -1.11
CA ASN A 26 1.16 14.47 -2.48
C ASN A 26 1.59 13.10 -3.00
N LEU A 27 2.08 12.22 -2.10
CA LEU A 27 2.57 10.89 -2.44
C LEU A 27 1.47 9.82 -2.37
N LEU A 28 0.57 9.90 -1.39
CA LEU A 28 -0.46 8.88 -1.11
C LEU A 28 -1.87 9.30 -1.57
N GLY A 29 -2.02 10.54 -2.04
CA GLY A 29 -3.33 11.17 -2.19
C GLY A 29 -3.96 11.53 -0.84
N GLY A 30 -5.00 12.38 -0.86
CA GLY A 30 -5.69 12.81 0.36
C GLY A 30 -6.35 11.64 1.13
N LYS A 31 -6.91 10.65 0.42
CA LYS A 31 -7.53 9.47 1.04
C LYS A 31 -6.50 8.55 1.69
N GLY A 32 -5.42 8.19 0.97
CA GLY A 32 -4.39 7.30 1.49
C GLY A 32 -3.66 7.91 2.70
N ALA A 33 -3.35 9.20 2.64
CA ALA A 33 -2.76 9.92 3.77
C ALA A 33 -3.69 9.94 5.00
N ASN A 34 -4.99 10.20 4.81
CA ASN A 34 -5.96 10.19 5.91
C ASN A 34 -6.21 8.79 6.49
N LEU A 35 -6.30 7.75 5.66
CA LEU A 35 -6.44 6.37 6.14
C LEU A 35 -5.25 5.95 7.01
N ALA A 36 -4.03 6.31 6.58
CA ALA A 36 -2.84 6.07 7.38
C ALA A 36 -2.86 6.84 8.70
N GLU A 37 -3.28 8.11 8.68
CA GLU A 37 -3.43 8.92 9.88
C GLU A 37 -4.43 8.32 10.87
N MET A 38 -5.62 7.93 10.38
CA MET A 38 -6.66 7.28 11.19
C MET A 38 -6.12 6.04 11.91
N VAL A 39 -5.31 5.21 11.24
CA VAL A 39 -4.65 4.06 11.88
C VAL A 39 -3.64 4.50 12.94
N ASN A 40 -2.82 5.51 12.66
CA ASN A 40 -1.78 5.97 13.58
C ASN A 40 -2.35 6.60 14.86
N ILE A 41 -3.50 7.27 14.78
CA ILE A 41 -4.21 7.79 15.96
C ILE A 41 -5.08 6.72 16.67
N GLY A 42 -5.03 5.47 16.20
CA GLY A 42 -5.65 4.33 16.87
C GLY A 42 -7.11 4.05 16.49
N LEU A 43 -7.64 4.66 15.43
CA LEU A 43 -8.99 4.31 14.95
C LEU A 43 -9.01 2.91 14.33
N PRO A 44 -10.12 2.16 14.48
CA PRO A 44 -10.27 0.82 13.94
C PRO A 44 -10.54 0.88 12.42
N VAL A 45 -9.48 1.08 11.64
CA VAL A 45 -9.54 1.02 10.17
C VAL A 45 -9.14 -0.38 9.70
N PRO A 46 -9.89 -1.01 8.77
CA PRO A 46 -9.49 -2.27 8.14
C PRO A 46 -8.10 -2.16 7.49
N ALA A 47 -7.33 -3.25 7.54
CA ALA A 47 -5.99 -3.27 6.97
C ALA A 47 -6.03 -3.14 5.45
N GLY A 48 -5.08 -2.38 4.90
CA GLY A 48 -4.99 -2.07 3.48
C GLY A 48 -3.61 -1.53 3.11
N PHE A 49 -3.48 -1.06 1.88
CA PHE A 49 -2.30 -0.32 1.43
C PHE A 49 -2.69 0.75 0.42
N THR A 50 -1.78 1.70 0.20
CA THR A 50 -1.87 2.72 -0.84
C THR A 50 -0.70 2.57 -1.79
N ILE A 51 -0.99 2.56 -3.09
CA ILE A 51 0.01 2.69 -4.15
C ILE A 51 0.26 4.18 -4.37
N THR A 52 1.52 4.60 -4.36
CA THR A 52 1.90 6.01 -4.47
C THR A 52 1.49 6.62 -5.82
N THR A 53 1.24 7.93 -5.82
CA THR A 53 1.00 8.75 -7.02
C THR A 53 2.13 8.64 -8.05
N ASP A 54 3.38 8.45 -7.61
CA ASP A 54 4.54 8.23 -8.49
C ASP A 54 4.37 7.04 -9.45
N VAL A 55 3.60 6.01 -9.07
CA VAL A 55 3.33 4.86 -9.95
C VAL A 55 2.41 5.27 -11.09
N CYS A 56 1.48 6.18 -10.85
CA CYS A 56 0.61 6.74 -11.89
C CYS A 56 1.46 7.48 -12.92
N THR A 57 2.33 8.39 -12.46
CA THR A 57 3.28 9.10 -13.33
C THR A 57 4.15 8.13 -14.10
N TYR A 58 4.80 7.17 -13.41
CA TYR A 58 5.62 6.15 -14.06
C TYR A 58 4.85 5.40 -15.14
N TYR A 59 3.61 4.99 -14.87
CA TYR A 59 2.78 4.24 -15.81
C TYR A 59 2.58 5.00 -17.12
N TYR A 60 2.23 6.28 -17.04
CA TYR A 60 2.05 7.11 -18.24
C TYR A 60 3.37 7.36 -18.98
N ASP A 61 4.46 7.64 -18.26
CA ASP A 61 5.78 7.88 -18.86
C ASP A 61 6.40 6.62 -19.49
N ASN A 62 6.04 5.43 -19.00
CA ASN A 62 6.62 4.14 -19.42
C ASN A 62 5.71 3.34 -20.34
N LYS A 63 4.92 4.01 -21.19
CA LYS A 63 4.03 3.37 -22.18
C LYS A 63 3.03 2.41 -21.54
N LYS A 64 2.39 2.85 -20.45
CA LYS A 64 1.38 2.08 -19.70
C LYS A 64 1.94 0.79 -19.10
N LYS A 65 3.19 0.84 -18.63
CA LYS A 65 3.86 -0.27 -17.93
C LYS A 65 4.17 0.12 -16.50
N TYR A 66 4.07 -0.84 -15.59
CA TYR A 66 4.39 -0.64 -14.18
C TYR A 66 5.89 -0.81 -13.90
N PRO A 67 6.42 -0.21 -12.80
CA PRO A 67 7.75 -0.54 -12.29
C PRO A 67 7.85 -2.03 -11.99
N LYS A 68 9.00 -2.65 -12.27
CA LYS A 68 9.21 -4.10 -12.06
C LYS A 68 9.07 -4.49 -10.58
N GLU A 69 9.38 -3.57 -9.69
CA GLU A 69 9.36 -3.76 -8.24
C GLU A 69 7.95 -3.63 -7.64
N LEU A 70 6.98 -3.09 -8.38
CA LEU A 70 5.64 -2.81 -7.87
C LEU A 70 4.91 -4.10 -7.49
N GLU A 71 4.91 -5.09 -8.38
CA GLU A 71 4.19 -6.36 -8.19
C GLU A 71 4.60 -7.05 -6.89
N LYS A 72 5.90 -7.16 -6.64
CA LYS A 72 6.41 -7.74 -5.40
C LYS A 72 5.93 -6.97 -4.16
N GLN A 73 5.97 -5.63 -4.19
CA GLN A 73 5.52 -4.81 -3.07
C GLN A 73 4.01 -4.92 -2.79
N VAL A 74 3.20 -5.10 -3.84
CA VAL A 74 1.76 -5.35 -3.72
C VAL A 74 1.53 -6.72 -3.08
N ILE A 75 2.17 -7.79 -3.57
CA ILE A 75 2.06 -9.15 -3.02
C ILE A 75 2.50 -9.17 -1.54
N ASP A 76 3.63 -8.54 -1.22
CA ASP A 76 4.13 -8.44 0.15
C ASP A 76 3.13 -7.70 1.07
N SER A 77 2.40 -6.72 0.54
CA SER A 77 1.39 -5.95 1.30
C SER A 77 0.10 -6.73 1.47
N ILE A 78 -0.35 -7.47 0.46
CA ILE A 78 -1.50 -8.40 0.58
C ILE A 78 -1.21 -9.41 1.69
N ALA A 79 -0.02 -10.02 1.72
CA ALA A 79 0.37 -10.96 2.78
C ALA A 79 0.36 -10.33 4.19
N LYS A 80 0.62 -9.02 4.32
CA LYS A 80 0.45 -8.30 5.59
C LYS A 80 -1.03 -8.13 5.95
N ILE A 81 -1.89 -7.80 4.99
CA ILE A 81 -3.34 -7.70 5.20
C ILE A 81 -3.89 -9.05 5.67
N GLU A 82 -3.53 -10.14 5.00
CA GLU A 82 -3.96 -11.49 5.36
C GLU A 82 -3.63 -11.82 6.82
N LYS A 83 -2.42 -11.50 7.27
CA LYS A 83 -2.00 -11.69 8.67
C LYS A 83 -2.80 -10.86 9.67
N VAL A 84 -3.11 -9.62 9.34
CA VAL A 84 -3.87 -8.73 10.23
C VAL A 84 -5.34 -9.12 10.30
N MET A 85 -5.92 -9.50 9.16
CA MET A 85 -7.35 -9.81 9.03
C MET A 85 -7.67 -11.27 9.36
N GLY A 86 -6.68 -12.16 9.39
CA GLY A 86 -6.87 -13.59 9.63
C GLY A 86 -7.60 -14.30 8.48
N ALA A 87 -7.57 -13.74 7.27
CA ALA A 87 -8.23 -14.26 6.06
C ALA A 87 -7.25 -14.29 4.89
N LYS A 88 -7.52 -15.06 3.84
CA LYS A 88 -6.60 -15.26 2.71
C LYS A 88 -7.21 -14.81 1.39
N PHE A 89 -6.45 -14.07 0.60
CA PHE A 89 -6.91 -13.49 -0.67
C PHE A 89 -7.25 -14.60 -1.67
N GLY A 90 -8.48 -14.58 -2.16
CA GLY A 90 -9.00 -15.60 -3.09
C GLY A 90 -9.23 -16.98 -2.48
N ASP A 91 -9.16 -17.14 -1.15
CA ASP A 91 -9.48 -18.41 -0.50
C ASP A 91 -10.98 -18.72 -0.55
N LYS A 92 -11.34 -19.98 -0.80
CA LYS A 92 -12.75 -20.39 -0.98
C LYS A 92 -13.51 -20.57 0.33
N LYS A 93 -12.81 -20.72 1.47
CA LYS A 93 -13.39 -21.01 2.78
C LYS A 93 -13.35 -19.79 3.70
N ASN A 94 -12.28 -19.02 3.67
CA ASN A 94 -12.10 -17.80 4.46
C ASN A 94 -11.48 -16.68 3.61
N ALA A 95 -12.31 -16.15 2.71
CA ALA A 95 -11.92 -15.20 1.68
C ALA A 95 -11.57 -13.82 2.27
N LEU A 96 -10.39 -13.31 1.94
CA LEU A 96 -10.08 -11.88 2.02
C LEU A 96 -10.52 -11.20 0.71
N LEU A 97 -11.38 -10.19 0.82
CA LEU A 97 -11.81 -9.34 -0.29
C LEU A 97 -11.14 -7.96 -0.17
N LEU A 98 -10.67 -7.42 -1.29
CA LEU A 98 -9.97 -6.14 -1.38
C LEU A 98 -10.73 -5.18 -2.31
#